data_AF-A0A321M0M1-F1
#
_entry.id   AF-A0A321M0M1-F1
#
_cell.length_a   1.000
_cell.length_b   1.000
_cell.length_c   1.000
_cell.angle_alpha   90.00
_cell.angle_beta   90.00
_cell.angle_gamma   90.00
#
_symmetry.space_group_name_H-M   'P 1'
#
loop_
_entity.id
_entity.type
_entity.pdbx_description
1 polymer ?
#
loop_
_entity_poly.entity_id
_entity_poly.type
_entity_poly.pdbx_seq_one_letter_code
_entity_poly.pdbx_strand_id
1 'polypeptide(L)'
;MPPAIPAMFFETSPTVVAMCSAGIALFLAGAWAAKNEIAKARGLDKIVALSNLCFAIPLAVFGALHLFGPRFVMNIVPRYMPWRMFWVYAIGCALIAASLSIASRIGVRWSGLLFGLMMFLFVAMIHFPGALRQLHNRIIWTIVFREMSFGGAGWILAGNAMDGRRGPGKSTLIMVGRVLITMTLIVFGIEHFLHPEGLPGVPLEKQMPAWLPGRVLIDYVTGAALLVVAGSILLNRKTRTVAACVGGWILLMVLVIYGPVLIAALHQPGIGVQVEGINYFADTLLFAGAILALASATPRSDAVG
;
A
#
# COMPACT_ATOMS: atom_id res chain seq x y z
N MET A 1 52.23 -17.08 -10.74
CA MET A 1 51.07 -16.15 -10.73
C MET A 1 49.94 -16.80 -11.51
N PRO A 2 48.91 -17.35 -10.86
CA PRO A 2 47.64 -17.65 -11.51
C PRO A 2 46.71 -16.42 -11.44
N PRO A 3 45.83 -16.20 -12.44
CA PRO A 3 45.12 -14.95 -12.62
C PRO A 3 43.94 -14.80 -11.66
N ALA A 4 43.68 -13.56 -11.27
CA ALA A 4 42.49 -13.13 -10.58
C ALA A 4 41.23 -13.37 -11.44
N ILE A 5 40.24 -14.03 -10.87
CA ILE A 5 38.84 -13.90 -11.28
C ILE A 5 38.10 -13.40 -10.04
N PRO A 6 37.72 -12.11 -9.95
CA PRO A 6 36.67 -11.74 -9.02
C PRO A 6 35.36 -12.14 -9.70
N ALA A 7 34.99 -13.40 -9.54
CA ALA A 7 33.62 -13.80 -9.77
C ALA A 7 32.82 -13.22 -8.60
N MET A 8 32.49 -11.94 -8.69
CA MET A 8 31.46 -11.31 -7.89
C MET A 8 30.14 -11.92 -8.36
N PHE A 9 29.88 -13.15 -7.94
CA PHE A 9 28.53 -13.67 -7.96
C PHE A 9 27.75 -12.78 -7.00
N PHE A 10 26.89 -11.92 -7.55
CA PHE A 10 25.77 -11.39 -6.79
C PHE A 10 25.00 -12.62 -6.31
N GLU A 11 25.25 -13.10 -5.09
CA GLU A 11 24.38 -14.06 -4.43
C GLU A 11 23.05 -13.34 -4.18
N THR A 12 22.20 -13.33 -5.20
CA THR A 12 20.88 -12.72 -5.11
C THR A 12 20.06 -13.53 -4.12
N SER A 13 19.65 -12.91 -3.03
CA SER A 13 18.85 -13.57 -2.00
C SER A 13 17.57 -14.16 -2.60
N PRO A 14 17.23 -15.44 -2.31
CA PRO A 14 15.97 -16.04 -2.72
C PRO A 14 14.75 -15.23 -2.27
N THR A 15 14.83 -14.56 -1.12
CA THR A 15 13.77 -13.68 -0.61
C THR A 15 13.51 -12.51 -1.56
N VAL A 16 14.57 -11.81 -1.96
CA VAL A 16 14.48 -10.62 -2.83
C VAL A 16 13.98 -11.03 -4.21
N VAL A 17 14.51 -12.11 -4.76
CA VAL A 17 14.07 -12.66 -6.06
C VAL A 17 12.59 -13.05 -6.00
N ALA A 18 12.13 -13.71 -4.94
CA ALA A 18 10.73 -14.10 -4.79
C ALA A 18 9.80 -12.88 -4.70
N MET A 19 10.18 -11.86 -3.91
CA MET A 19 9.41 -10.62 -3.78
C MET A 19 9.26 -9.89 -5.11
N CYS A 20 10.37 -9.66 -5.83
CA CYS A 20 10.35 -9.02 -7.14
C CYS A 20 9.57 -9.84 -8.17
N SER A 21 9.79 -11.16 -8.23
CA SER A 21 9.11 -12.05 -9.18
C SER A 21 7.60 -12.08 -8.94
N ALA A 22 7.16 -12.15 -7.67
CA ALA A 22 5.74 -12.11 -7.32
C ALA A 22 5.09 -10.78 -7.73
N GLY A 23 5.76 -9.65 -7.45
CA GLY A 23 5.28 -8.33 -7.87
C GLY A 23 5.16 -8.18 -9.40
N ILE A 24 6.18 -8.60 -10.15
CA ILE A 24 6.18 -8.55 -11.62
C ILE A 24 5.12 -9.48 -12.20
N ALA A 25 5.03 -10.72 -11.74
CA ALA A 25 4.03 -11.68 -12.21
C ALA A 25 2.60 -11.16 -12.01
N LEU A 26 2.31 -10.59 -10.85
CA LEU A 26 1.00 -10.01 -10.56
C LEU A 26 0.73 -8.71 -11.32
N PHE A 27 1.76 -7.89 -11.57
CA PHE A 27 1.62 -6.73 -12.45
C PHE A 27 1.18 -7.17 -13.84
N LEU A 28 1.85 -8.16 -14.43
CA LEU A 28 1.52 -8.66 -15.77
C LEU A 28 0.13 -9.30 -15.82
N ALA A 29 -0.20 -10.17 -14.87
CA ALA A 29 -1.50 -10.83 -14.79
C ALA A 29 -2.64 -9.82 -14.55
N GLY A 30 -2.46 -8.90 -13.62
CA GLY A 30 -3.44 -7.87 -13.28
C GLY A 30 -3.62 -6.84 -14.40
N ALA A 31 -2.54 -6.42 -15.07
CA ALA A 31 -2.62 -5.54 -16.24
C ALA A 31 -3.36 -6.22 -17.39
N TRP A 32 -3.11 -7.51 -17.63
CA TRP A 32 -3.82 -8.28 -18.65
C TRP A 32 -5.31 -8.43 -18.32
N ALA A 33 -5.66 -8.70 -17.06
CA ALA A 33 -7.04 -8.80 -16.60
C ALA A 33 -7.78 -7.44 -16.68
N ALA A 34 -7.09 -6.33 -16.38
CA ALA A 34 -7.67 -4.99 -16.37
C ALA A 34 -7.66 -4.28 -17.75
N LYS A 35 -6.97 -4.82 -18.76
CA LYS A 35 -6.71 -4.14 -20.06
C LYS A 35 -7.98 -3.57 -20.71
N ASN A 36 -9.06 -4.35 -20.72
CA ASN A 36 -10.31 -3.97 -21.39
C ASN A 36 -11.03 -2.85 -20.64
N GLU A 37 -10.96 -2.84 -19.31
CA GLU A 37 -11.57 -1.79 -18.50
C GLU A 37 -10.77 -0.49 -18.58
N ILE A 38 -9.45 -0.57 -18.49
CA ILE A 38 -8.56 0.59 -18.63
C ILE A 38 -8.72 1.21 -20.03
N ALA A 39 -8.84 0.39 -21.07
CA ALA A 39 -9.09 0.86 -22.43
C ALA A 39 -10.45 1.56 -22.59
N LYS A 40 -11.49 1.08 -21.89
CA LYS A 40 -12.83 1.69 -21.91
C LYS A 40 -12.95 2.93 -21.02
N ALA A 41 -12.12 3.05 -19.98
CA ALA A 41 -12.14 4.18 -19.06
C ALA A 41 -11.68 5.48 -19.74
N ARG A 42 -12.25 6.61 -19.30
CA ARG A 42 -11.96 7.94 -19.86
C ARG A 42 -11.42 8.88 -18.79
N GLY A 43 -10.49 9.74 -19.15
CA GLY A 43 -9.89 10.74 -18.24
C GLY A 43 -9.34 10.10 -16.96
N LEU A 44 -9.72 10.67 -15.81
CA LEU A 44 -9.28 10.23 -14.49
C LEU A 44 -9.78 8.82 -14.10
N ASP A 45 -10.84 8.32 -14.73
CA ASP A 45 -11.32 6.95 -14.44
C ASP A 45 -10.29 5.89 -14.87
N LYS A 46 -9.35 6.20 -15.77
CA LYS A 46 -8.23 5.31 -16.09
C LYS A 46 -7.34 5.08 -14.87
N ILE A 47 -7.09 6.13 -14.09
CA ILE A 47 -6.28 6.06 -12.87
C ILE A 47 -7.03 5.27 -11.81
N VAL A 48 -8.34 5.54 -11.64
CA VAL A 48 -9.18 4.80 -10.68
C VAL A 48 -9.24 3.30 -11.01
N ALA A 49 -9.23 2.93 -12.29
CA ALA A 49 -9.19 1.54 -12.73
C ALA A 49 -7.91 0.78 -12.30
N LEU A 50 -6.83 1.50 -11.95
CA LEU A 50 -5.60 0.91 -11.44
C LEU A 50 -5.66 0.53 -9.96
N SER A 51 -6.72 0.90 -9.22
CA SER A 51 -6.85 0.62 -7.78
C SER A 51 -6.58 -0.84 -7.42
N ASN A 52 -7.24 -1.79 -8.10
CA ASN A 52 -7.05 -3.23 -7.85
C ASN A 52 -5.61 -3.69 -8.13
N LEU A 53 -4.95 -3.13 -9.16
CA LEU A 53 -3.58 -3.46 -9.50
C LEU A 53 -2.60 -2.96 -8.42
N CYS A 54 -2.81 -1.73 -7.96
CA CYS A 54 -2.04 -1.11 -6.88
C CYS A 54 -2.25 -1.82 -5.53
N PHE A 55 -3.36 -2.54 -5.38
CA PHE A 55 -3.61 -3.38 -4.21
C PHE A 55 -3.00 -4.79 -4.36
N ALA A 56 -3.17 -5.42 -5.51
CA ALA A 56 -2.69 -6.79 -5.72
C ALA A 56 -1.17 -6.90 -5.69
N ILE A 57 -0.44 -5.99 -6.35
CA ILE A 57 1.04 -6.08 -6.45
C ILE A 57 1.71 -6.09 -5.07
N PRO A 58 1.42 -5.13 -4.15
CA PRO A 58 2.00 -5.15 -2.81
C PRO A 58 1.64 -6.40 -2.01
N LEU A 59 0.39 -6.88 -2.11
CA LEU A 59 -0.04 -8.09 -1.41
C LEU A 59 0.76 -9.32 -1.87
N ALA A 60 1.06 -9.43 -3.16
CA ALA A 60 1.93 -10.50 -3.66
C ALA A 60 3.38 -10.36 -3.17
N VAL A 61 3.91 -9.15 -3.16
CA VAL A 61 5.27 -8.85 -2.66
C VAL A 61 5.38 -9.22 -1.17
N PHE A 62 4.44 -8.77 -0.34
CA PHE A 62 4.43 -9.09 1.10
C PHE A 62 4.15 -10.57 1.35
N GLY A 63 3.28 -11.20 0.57
CA GLY A 63 3.05 -12.64 0.63
C GLY A 63 4.35 -13.42 0.36
N ALA A 64 5.11 -13.04 -0.66
CA ALA A 64 6.41 -13.63 -0.96
C ALA A 64 7.43 -13.39 0.17
N LEU A 65 7.46 -12.20 0.79
CA LEU A 65 8.30 -11.94 1.96
C LEU A 65 8.00 -12.90 3.12
N HIS A 66 6.74 -13.19 3.38
CA HIS A 66 6.34 -14.13 4.44
C HIS A 66 6.80 -15.57 4.13
N LEU A 67 6.72 -16.00 2.87
CA LEU A 67 7.06 -17.36 2.47
C LEU A 67 8.57 -17.59 2.32
N PHE A 68 9.31 -16.61 1.77
CA PHE A 68 10.72 -16.75 1.42
C PHE A 68 11.67 -15.97 2.35
N GLY A 69 11.15 -15.04 3.15
CA GLY A 69 11.89 -14.30 4.18
C GLY A 69 11.25 -14.39 5.57
N PRO A 70 10.76 -15.56 6.02
CA PRO A 70 9.94 -15.67 7.23
C PRO A 70 10.64 -15.15 8.50
N ARG A 71 11.97 -15.17 8.55
CA ARG A 71 12.74 -14.66 9.68
C ARG A 71 12.64 -13.13 9.85
N PHE A 72 12.49 -12.37 8.75
CA PHE A 72 12.25 -10.92 8.82
C PHE A 72 10.91 -10.63 9.50
N VAL A 73 9.88 -11.41 9.16
CA VAL A 73 8.52 -11.23 9.68
C VAL A 73 8.36 -11.81 11.07
N MET A 74 9.00 -12.95 11.35
CA MET A 74 8.89 -13.64 12.63
C MET A 74 9.24 -12.72 13.79
N ASN A 75 10.20 -11.80 13.64
CA ASN A 75 10.58 -10.88 14.71
C ASN A 75 9.48 -9.88 15.09
N ILE A 76 8.50 -9.66 14.22
CA ILE A 76 7.36 -8.75 14.42
C ILE A 76 6.20 -9.47 15.13
N VAL A 77 6.06 -10.79 14.95
CA VAL A 77 5.00 -11.59 15.58
C VAL A 77 5.12 -11.54 17.10
N PRO A 78 4.05 -11.24 17.87
CA PRO A 78 4.13 -11.13 19.32
C PRO A 78 4.73 -12.38 19.98
N ARG A 79 5.61 -12.18 20.97
CA ARG A 79 6.33 -13.28 21.64
C ARG A 79 5.42 -14.26 22.39
N TYR A 80 4.25 -13.80 22.83
CA TYR A 80 3.26 -14.63 23.53
C TYR A 80 2.45 -15.54 22.60
N MET A 81 2.50 -15.33 21.28
CA MET A 81 1.68 -16.08 20.33
C MET A 81 2.29 -17.47 20.10
N PRO A 82 1.54 -18.58 20.28
CA PRO A 82 2.05 -19.91 19.96
C PRO A 82 2.23 -20.08 18.45
N TRP A 83 3.11 -21.00 18.04
CA TRP A 83 3.37 -21.36 16.64
C TRP A 83 3.65 -20.14 15.72
N ARG A 84 4.50 -19.21 16.16
CA ARG A 84 4.81 -17.95 15.42
C ARG A 84 5.16 -18.18 13.94
N MET A 85 5.93 -19.23 13.63
CA MET A 85 6.27 -19.58 12.24
C MET A 85 5.07 -20.03 11.41
N PHE A 86 4.13 -20.78 12.01
CA PHE A 86 2.90 -21.17 11.32
C PHE A 86 2.12 -19.92 10.87
N TRP A 87 1.96 -18.93 11.75
CA TRP A 87 1.26 -17.69 11.42
C TRP A 87 1.95 -16.89 10.32
N VAL A 88 3.29 -16.82 10.33
CA VAL A 88 4.04 -16.17 9.24
C VAL A 88 3.70 -16.81 7.89
N TYR A 89 3.77 -18.13 7.77
CA TYR A 89 3.44 -18.81 6.51
C TYR A 89 1.95 -18.72 6.16
N ALA A 90 1.05 -18.87 7.14
CA ALA A 90 -0.39 -18.78 6.92
C ALA A 90 -0.81 -17.41 6.39
N ILE A 91 -0.28 -16.33 6.96
CA ILE A 91 -0.48 -14.96 6.48
C ILE A 91 0.11 -14.80 5.07
N GLY A 92 1.30 -15.35 4.81
CA GLY A 92 1.90 -15.35 3.48
C GLY A 92 0.98 -15.97 2.41
N CYS A 93 0.44 -17.16 2.68
CA CYS A 93 -0.52 -17.81 1.79
C CYS A 93 -1.81 -16.98 1.62
N ALA A 94 -2.33 -16.41 2.70
CA ALA A 94 -3.53 -15.56 2.65
C ALA A 94 -3.32 -14.30 1.80
N LEU A 95 -2.14 -13.66 1.90
CA LEU A 95 -1.78 -12.49 1.10
C LEU A 95 -1.66 -12.84 -0.39
N ILE A 96 -1.03 -13.96 -0.74
CA ILE A 96 -0.97 -14.43 -2.14
C ILE A 96 -2.37 -14.72 -2.69
N ALA A 97 -3.21 -15.41 -1.93
CA ALA A 97 -4.58 -15.72 -2.32
C ALA A 97 -5.42 -14.45 -2.52
N ALA A 98 -5.32 -13.49 -1.59
CA ALA A 98 -6.00 -12.20 -1.71
C ALA A 98 -5.50 -11.39 -2.91
N SER A 99 -4.19 -11.39 -3.17
CA SER A 99 -3.60 -10.75 -4.35
C SER A 99 -4.17 -11.31 -5.65
N LEU A 100 -4.17 -12.64 -5.81
CA LEU A 100 -4.69 -13.31 -7.00
C LEU A 100 -6.19 -13.04 -7.18
N SER A 101 -6.96 -13.08 -6.09
CA SER A 101 -8.38 -12.75 -6.09
C SER A 101 -8.65 -11.33 -6.57
N ILE A 102 -7.92 -10.34 -6.04
CA ILE A 102 -8.10 -8.93 -6.39
C ILE A 102 -7.66 -8.65 -7.83
N ALA A 103 -6.54 -9.25 -8.27
CA ALA A 103 -6.03 -9.12 -9.63
C ALA A 103 -6.97 -9.74 -10.68
N SER A 104 -7.48 -10.95 -10.41
CA SER A 104 -8.42 -11.65 -11.30
C SER A 104 -9.86 -11.16 -11.18
N ARG A 105 -10.17 -10.37 -10.15
CA ARG A 105 -11.52 -9.93 -9.77
C ARG A 105 -12.47 -11.06 -9.37
N ILE A 106 -11.92 -12.21 -8.99
CA ILE A 106 -12.69 -13.38 -8.56
C ILE A 106 -12.64 -13.46 -7.05
N GLY A 107 -13.78 -13.29 -6.36
CA GLY A 107 -13.84 -13.41 -4.90
C GLY A 107 -13.41 -12.15 -4.12
N VAL A 108 -13.31 -10.98 -4.77
CA VAL A 108 -12.85 -9.71 -4.17
C VAL A 108 -13.58 -9.36 -2.87
N ARG A 109 -14.87 -9.67 -2.78
CA ARG A 109 -15.67 -9.48 -1.57
C ARG A 109 -15.03 -10.15 -0.35
N TRP A 110 -14.70 -11.44 -0.46
CA TRP A 110 -14.15 -12.20 0.66
C TRP A 110 -12.70 -11.82 0.93
N SER A 111 -11.90 -11.65 -0.12
CA SER A 111 -10.50 -11.22 0.04
C SER A 111 -10.40 -9.84 0.70
N GLY A 112 -11.23 -8.87 0.31
CA GLY A 112 -11.26 -7.55 0.95
C GLY A 112 -11.72 -7.60 2.41
N LEU A 113 -12.73 -8.42 2.74
CA LEU A 113 -13.21 -8.59 4.12
C LEU A 113 -12.14 -9.20 5.03
N LEU A 114 -11.56 -10.32 4.60
CA LEU A 114 -10.56 -11.07 5.36
C LEU A 114 -9.24 -10.29 5.46
N PHE A 115 -8.82 -9.64 4.39
CA PHE A 115 -7.67 -8.74 4.41
C PHE A 115 -7.90 -7.60 5.40
N GLY A 116 -9.04 -6.91 5.32
CA GLY A 116 -9.38 -5.84 6.25
C GLY A 116 -9.36 -6.29 7.71
N LEU A 117 -9.98 -7.42 8.02
CA LEU A 117 -9.95 -8.02 9.35
C LEU A 117 -8.52 -8.33 9.82
N MET A 118 -7.71 -8.92 8.94
CA MET A 118 -6.30 -9.25 9.23
C MET A 118 -5.49 -7.99 9.56
N MET A 119 -5.62 -6.91 8.80
CA MET A 119 -4.92 -5.65 9.08
C MET A 119 -5.31 -5.07 10.44
N PHE A 120 -6.61 -5.12 10.79
CA PHE A 120 -7.09 -4.69 12.09
C PHE A 120 -6.56 -5.54 13.24
N LEU A 121 -6.44 -6.86 13.04
CA LEU A 121 -5.81 -7.74 14.02
C LEU A 121 -4.34 -7.40 14.22
N PHE A 122 -3.59 -7.08 13.15
CA PHE A 122 -2.19 -6.63 13.27
C PHE A 122 -2.09 -5.33 14.05
N VAL A 123 -2.97 -4.36 13.79
CA VAL A 123 -3.04 -3.13 14.59
C VAL A 123 -3.30 -3.45 16.06
N ALA A 124 -4.34 -4.21 16.37
CA ALA A 124 -4.75 -4.51 17.74
C ALA A 124 -3.70 -5.30 18.52
N MET A 125 -2.99 -6.24 17.87
CA MET A 125 -2.08 -7.16 18.54
C MET A 125 -0.62 -6.70 18.53
N ILE A 126 -0.22 -5.92 17.53
CA ILE A 126 1.19 -5.58 17.27
C ILE A 126 1.40 -4.08 17.41
N HIS A 127 0.79 -3.29 16.52
CA HIS A 127 1.17 -1.89 16.34
C HIS A 127 0.60 -0.98 17.42
N PHE A 128 -0.66 -1.15 17.81
CA PHE A 128 -1.31 -0.32 18.82
C PHE A 128 -0.72 -0.53 20.22
N PRO A 129 -0.50 -1.78 20.71
CA PRO A 129 0.24 -1.99 21.95
C PRO A 129 1.67 -1.45 21.90
N GLY A 130 2.32 -1.44 20.73
CA GLY A 130 3.62 -0.80 20.52
C GLY A 130 3.54 0.73 20.69
N ALA A 131 2.53 1.35 20.07
CA ALA A 131 2.29 2.79 20.11
C ALA A 131 2.01 3.28 21.54
N LEU A 132 1.22 2.54 22.31
CA LEU A 132 0.91 2.86 23.71
C LEU A 132 2.15 2.82 24.62
N ARG A 133 3.15 1.98 24.31
CA ARG A 133 4.42 1.93 25.07
C ARG A 133 5.37 3.05 24.69
N GLN A 134 5.22 3.65 23.51
CA GLN A 134 6.08 4.70 22.97
C GLN A 134 5.22 5.84 22.41
N LEU A 135 4.48 6.52 23.29
CA LEU A 135 3.47 7.52 22.89
C LEU A 135 4.02 8.65 22.00
N HIS A 136 5.30 9.02 22.18
CA HIS A 136 5.96 10.08 21.42
C HIS A 136 6.62 9.58 20.12
N ASN A 137 6.58 8.27 19.82
CA ASN A 137 7.16 7.73 18.60
C ASN A 137 6.18 7.85 17.42
N ARG A 138 6.34 8.94 16.66
CA ARG A 138 5.50 9.24 15.48
C ARG A 138 5.50 8.13 14.42
N ILE A 139 6.60 7.38 14.27
CA ILE A 139 6.73 6.34 13.24
C ILE A 139 5.83 5.16 13.56
N ILE A 140 5.75 4.75 14.83
CA ILE A 140 4.85 3.66 15.24
C ILE A 140 3.39 4.08 15.05
N TRP A 141 3.04 5.33 15.38
CA TRP A 141 1.70 5.86 15.10
C TRP A 141 1.40 5.93 13.61
N THR A 142 2.37 6.35 12.78
CA THR A 142 2.26 6.34 11.32
C THR A 142 1.94 4.93 10.80
N ILE A 143 2.61 3.91 11.34
CA ILE A 143 2.33 2.51 10.99
C ILE A 143 0.91 2.11 11.42
N VAL A 144 0.44 2.49 12.61
CA VAL A 144 -0.95 2.22 13.05
C VAL A 144 -1.96 2.78 12.06
N PHE A 145 -1.85 4.07 11.69
CA PHE A 145 -2.76 4.69 10.73
C PHE A 145 -2.63 4.07 9.33
N ARG A 146 -1.40 3.77 8.89
CA ARG A 146 -1.14 3.06 7.64
C ARG A 146 -1.91 1.74 7.56
N GLU A 147 -1.73 0.85 8.53
CA GLU A 147 -2.38 -0.46 8.54
C GLU A 147 -3.91 -0.34 8.62
N MET A 148 -4.43 0.60 9.41
CA MET A 148 -5.86 0.89 9.48
C MET A 148 -6.41 1.35 8.11
N SER A 149 -5.65 2.18 7.38
CA SER A 149 -6.02 2.65 6.04
C SER A 149 -6.05 1.52 5.02
N PHE A 150 -5.07 0.60 5.08
CA PHE A 150 -5.01 -0.58 4.22
C PHE A 150 -6.18 -1.50 4.48
N GLY A 151 -6.47 -1.78 5.77
CA GLY A 151 -7.63 -2.58 6.13
C GLY A 151 -8.95 -1.96 5.71
N GLY A 152 -9.10 -0.64 5.91
CA GLY A 152 -10.26 0.13 5.46
C GLY A 152 -10.44 0.10 3.93
N ALA A 153 -9.35 0.19 3.17
CA ALA A 153 -9.40 0.05 1.71
C ALA A 153 -9.82 -1.35 1.28
N GLY A 154 -9.36 -2.40 1.98
CA GLY A 154 -9.85 -3.77 1.77
C GLY A 154 -11.37 -3.89 1.92
N TRP A 155 -11.94 -3.23 2.94
CA TRP A 155 -13.39 -3.17 3.13
C TRP A 155 -14.12 -2.34 2.08
N ILE A 156 -13.52 -1.27 1.56
CA ILE A 156 -14.05 -0.55 0.40
C ILE A 156 -14.10 -1.46 -0.83
N LEU A 157 -13.01 -2.18 -1.14
CA LEU A 157 -12.97 -3.14 -2.24
C LEU A 157 -14.03 -4.23 -2.07
N ALA A 158 -14.19 -4.74 -0.85
CA ALA A 158 -15.23 -5.72 -0.55
C ALA A 158 -16.64 -5.16 -0.78
N GLY A 159 -16.93 -3.96 -0.28
CA GLY A 159 -18.22 -3.29 -0.47
C GLY A 159 -18.54 -3.00 -1.93
N ASN A 160 -17.53 -2.65 -2.73
CA ASN A 160 -17.69 -2.48 -4.19
C ASN A 160 -18.02 -3.78 -4.91
N ALA A 161 -17.47 -4.92 -4.44
CA ALA A 161 -17.70 -6.25 -5.00
C ALA A 161 -18.97 -6.97 -4.48
N MET A 162 -19.74 -6.36 -3.57
CA MET A 162 -21.00 -6.93 -3.11
C MET A 162 -22.13 -6.69 -4.13
N ASP A 163 -22.70 -7.78 -4.64
CA ASP A 163 -23.92 -7.76 -5.46
C ASP A 163 -25.15 -7.41 -4.61
N GLY A 164 -25.85 -6.35 -5.02
CA GLY A 164 -27.01 -5.81 -4.32
C GLY A 164 -27.04 -4.29 -4.35
N ARG A 165 -28.09 -3.71 -4.94
CA ARG A 165 -28.34 -2.26 -4.88
C ARG A 165 -28.51 -1.86 -3.40
N ARG A 166 -27.47 -1.24 -2.82
CA ARG A 166 -27.45 -0.58 -1.50
C ARG A 166 -27.96 -1.43 -0.32
N GLY A 167 -27.36 -2.60 -0.06
CA GLY A 167 -27.54 -3.28 1.22
C GLY A 167 -26.83 -2.54 2.38
N PRO A 168 -27.33 -2.59 3.62
CA PRO A 168 -26.74 -1.88 4.76
C PRO A 168 -25.27 -2.26 4.99
N GLY A 169 -24.90 -3.54 4.86
CA GLY A 169 -23.51 -3.99 5.00
C GLY A 169 -22.54 -3.36 3.98
N LYS A 170 -22.96 -3.15 2.74
CA LYS A 170 -22.15 -2.47 1.71
C LYS A 170 -21.87 -1.02 2.10
N SER A 171 -22.91 -0.29 2.53
CA SER A 171 -22.79 1.11 2.95
C SER A 171 -21.86 1.25 4.15
N THR A 172 -22.02 0.36 5.15
CA THR A 172 -21.18 0.36 6.35
C THR A 172 -19.71 0.11 6.04
N LEU A 173 -19.38 -0.89 5.21
CA LEU A 173 -17.99 -1.19 4.84
C LEU A 173 -17.31 0.01 4.14
N ILE A 174 -18.03 0.63 3.19
CA ILE A 174 -17.51 1.80 2.48
C ILE A 174 -17.34 2.99 3.43
N MET A 175 -18.32 3.23 4.32
CA MET A 175 -18.25 4.30 5.31
C MET A 175 -17.07 4.13 6.26
N VAL A 176 -16.92 2.94 6.85
CA VAL A 176 -15.82 2.65 7.79
C VAL A 176 -14.48 2.81 7.08
N GLY A 177 -14.32 2.22 5.90
CA GLY A 177 -13.08 2.39 5.13
C GLY A 177 -12.78 3.85 4.78
N ARG A 178 -13.81 4.64 4.42
CA ARG A 178 -13.66 6.08 4.16
C ARG A 178 -13.17 6.84 5.38
N VAL A 179 -13.73 6.56 6.56
CA VAL A 179 -13.30 7.20 7.82
C VAL A 179 -11.82 6.90 8.10
N LEU A 180 -11.42 5.62 8.03
CA LEU A 180 -10.05 5.20 8.34
C LEU A 180 -9.01 5.83 7.39
N ILE A 181 -9.32 5.84 6.09
CA ILE A 181 -8.46 6.51 5.09
C ILE A 181 -8.42 8.01 5.36
N THR A 182 -9.56 8.66 5.67
CA THR A 182 -9.61 10.09 5.97
C THR A 182 -8.75 10.47 7.16
N MET A 183 -8.83 9.70 8.27
CA MET A 183 -7.99 9.92 9.44
C MET A 183 -6.50 9.82 9.08
N THR A 184 -6.15 8.82 8.28
CA THR A 184 -4.76 8.61 7.82
C THR A 184 -4.27 9.75 6.93
N LEU A 185 -5.10 10.23 6.00
CA LEU A 185 -4.78 11.37 5.14
C LEU A 185 -4.50 12.64 5.95
N ILE A 186 -5.27 12.88 7.02
CA ILE A 186 -5.07 14.02 7.92
C ILE A 186 -3.72 13.89 8.63
N VAL A 187 -3.48 12.74 9.28
CA VAL A 187 -2.24 12.50 10.03
C VAL A 187 -1.03 12.60 9.11
N PHE A 188 -1.02 11.89 7.98
CA PHE A 188 0.11 11.92 7.06
C PHE A 188 0.30 13.30 6.44
N GLY A 189 -0.80 13.99 6.11
CA GLY A 189 -0.77 15.36 5.63
C GLY A 189 -0.04 16.28 6.60
N ILE A 190 -0.35 16.19 7.90
CA ILE A 190 0.30 16.96 8.98
C ILE A 190 1.77 16.55 9.15
N GLU A 191 2.07 15.26 9.18
CA GLU A 191 3.44 14.75 9.33
C GLU A 191 4.38 15.27 8.24
N HIS A 192 3.92 15.37 6.99
CA HIS A 192 4.71 15.96 5.89
C HIS A 192 5.04 17.45 6.09
N PHE A 193 4.22 18.19 6.84
CA PHE A 193 4.55 19.58 7.20
C PHE A 193 5.51 19.67 8.39
N LEU A 194 5.38 18.76 9.36
CA LEU A 194 6.20 18.74 10.57
C LEU A 194 7.60 18.15 10.34
N HIS A 195 7.71 17.21 9.41
CA HIS A 195 8.92 16.45 9.12
C HIS A 195 9.23 16.43 7.62
N PRO A 196 9.63 17.58 7.05
CA PRO A 196 9.95 17.64 5.62
C PRO A 196 11.18 16.80 5.29
N GLU A 197 11.28 16.37 4.03
CA GLU A 197 12.34 15.56 3.42
C GLU A 197 12.12 14.04 3.47
N GLY A 198 11.03 13.57 4.10
CA GLY A 198 10.63 12.16 4.09
C GLY A 198 10.21 11.68 2.69
N LEU A 199 10.20 10.37 2.45
CA LEU A 199 9.63 9.86 1.20
C LEU A 199 8.13 10.22 1.09
N PRO A 200 7.67 10.78 -0.05
CA PRO A 200 6.35 11.37 -0.15
C PRO A 200 5.23 10.33 -0.17
N GLY A 201 4.23 10.50 0.69
CA GLY A 201 3.08 9.61 0.81
C GLY A 201 2.97 9.07 2.22
N VAL A 202 3.62 7.93 2.51
CA VAL A 202 3.66 7.34 3.85
C VAL A 202 4.89 7.88 4.61
N PRO A 203 4.73 8.73 5.64
CA PRO A 203 5.82 9.46 6.28
C PRO A 203 6.61 8.60 7.29
N LEU A 204 7.38 7.64 6.76
CA LEU A 204 8.29 6.80 7.55
C LEU A 204 9.69 7.41 7.64
N GLU A 205 10.65 6.64 8.17
CA GLU A 205 12.01 7.14 8.48
C GLU A 205 12.85 7.47 7.24
N LYS A 206 12.64 6.76 6.12
CA LYS A 206 13.48 6.90 4.93
C LYS A 206 13.27 8.24 4.24
N GLN A 207 14.37 8.95 4.04
CA GLN A 207 14.41 10.28 3.44
C GLN A 207 14.46 10.24 1.91
N MET A 208 14.03 11.32 1.26
CA MET A 208 14.19 11.51 -0.18
C MET A 208 15.67 11.57 -0.57
N PRO A 209 16.05 10.99 -1.72
CA PRO A 209 17.45 10.99 -2.16
C PRO A 209 18.02 12.39 -2.41
N ALA A 210 19.30 12.58 -2.05
CA ALA A 210 20.02 13.85 -2.19
C ALA A 210 20.16 14.39 -3.62
N TRP A 211 19.92 13.56 -4.65
CA TRP A 211 19.95 13.97 -6.06
C TRP A 211 18.65 14.64 -6.54
N LEU A 212 17.53 14.47 -5.83
CA LEU A 212 16.22 14.95 -6.28
C LEU A 212 16.08 16.47 -6.01
N PRO A 213 15.97 17.34 -7.03
CA PRO A 213 15.76 18.77 -6.76
C PRO A 213 14.38 19.02 -6.13
N GLY A 214 14.30 20.02 -5.23
CA GLY A 214 13.02 20.46 -4.66
C GLY A 214 12.37 19.49 -3.66
N ARG A 215 13.15 18.62 -2.98
CA ARG A 215 12.68 17.64 -1.96
C ARG A 215 11.62 18.22 -1.03
N VAL A 216 11.95 19.29 -0.31
CA VAL A 216 11.05 19.94 0.65
C VAL A 216 9.74 20.39 0.01
N LEU A 217 9.80 20.93 -1.21
CA LEU A 217 8.61 21.36 -1.94
C LEU A 217 7.72 20.17 -2.33
N ILE A 218 8.32 19.08 -2.84
CA ILE A 218 7.60 17.85 -3.19
C ILE A 218 6.88 17.29 -1.96
N ASP A 219 7.53 17.34 -0.81
CA ASP A 219 6.97 16.86 0.45
C ASP A 219 5.78 17.70 0.91
N TYR A 220 5.94 19.03 0.94
CA TYR A 220 4.84 19.94 1.28
C TYR A 220 3.67 19.86 0.30
N VAL A 221 3.94 19.73 -1.00
CA VAL A 221 2.89 19.52 -2.01
C VAL A 221 2.17 18.20 -1.75
N THR A 222 2.89 17.14 -1.37
CA THR A 222 2.29 15.86 -1.02
C THR A 222 1.44 15.98 0.24
N GLY A 223 1.95 16.59 1.31
CA GLY A 223 1.20 16.86 2.54
C GLY A 223 -0.08 17.66 2.27
N ALA A 224 0.03 18.76 1.52
CA ALA A 224 -1.11 19.59 1.11
C ALA A 224 -2.15 18.78 0.32
N ALA A 225 -1.70 17.97 -0.65
CA ALA A 225 -2.57 17.14 -1.46
C ALA A 225 -3.37 16.13 -0.60
N LEU A 226 -2.74 15.49 0.38
CA LEU A 226 -3.42 14.57 1.30
C LEU A 226 -4.48 15.29 2.14
N LEU A 227 -4.17 16.47 2.68
CA LEU A 227 -5.14 17.30 3.42
C LEU A 227 -6.30 17.78 2.55
N VAL A 228 -6.05 18.13 1.28
CA VAL A 228 -7.09 18.53 0.32
C VAL A 228 -8.05 17.38 0.03
N VAL A 229 -7.56 16.14 -0.09
CA VAL A 229 -8.43 14.95 -0.21
C VAL A 229 -9.26 14.78 1.05
N ALA A 230 -8.66 14.86 2.23
CA ALA A 230 -9.39 14.74 3.50
C ALA A 230 -10.48 15.81 3.63
N GLY A 231 -10.19 17.07 3.33
CA GLY A 231 -11.16 18.16 3.32
C GLY A 231 -12.28 17.92 2.29
N SER A 232 -11.94 17.47 1.09
CA SER A 232 -12.92 17.11 0.04
C SER A 232 -13.87 15.99 0.49
N ILE A 233 -13.36 14.98 1.20
CA ILE A 233 -14.16 13.92 1.83
C ILE A 233 -15.11 14.50 2.87
N LEU A 234 -14.60 15.30 3.82
CA LEU A 234 -15.39 15.84 4.94
C LEU A 234 -16.49 16.79 4.44
N LEU A 235 -16.19 17.59 3.42
CA LEU A 235 -17.14 18.50 2.78
C LEU A 235 -18.08 17.80 1.77
N ASN A 236 -17.83 16.51 1.48
CA ASN A 236 -18.53 15.72 0.48
C ASN A 236 -18.57 16.41 -0.91
N ARG A 237 -17.47 17.07 -1.30
CA ARG A 237 -17.37 17.88 -2.53
C ARG A 237 -16.25 17.39 -3.42
N LYS A 238 -16.57 16.98 -4.65
CA LYS A 238 -15.61 16.54 -5.67
C LYS A 238 -14.66 15.41 -5.21
N THR A 239 -15.06 14.61 -4.20
CA THR A 239 -14.23 13.57 -3.57
C THR A 239 -13.62 12.61 -4.57
N ARG A 240 -14.40 12.13 -5.55
CA ARG A 240 -13.92 11.20 -6.58
C ARG A 240 -12.75 11.79 -7.37
N THR A 241 -12.91 13.03 -7.85
CA THR A 241 -11.93 13.73 -8.68
C THR A 241 -10.66 14.00 -7.90
N VAL A 242 -10.79 14.57 -6.70
CA VAL A 242 -9.65 14.94 -5.86
C VAL A 242 -8.87 13.69 -5.43
N ALA A 243 -9.57 12.64 -4.98
CA ALA A 243 -8.94 11.37 -4.62
C ALA A 243 -8.27 10.70 -5.84
N ALA A 244 -8.87 10.74 -7.03
CA ALA A 244 -8.25 10.20 -8.24
C ALA A 244 -6.97 10.95 -8.63
N CYS A 245 -6.97 12.29 -8.56
CA CYS A 245 -5.80 13.11 -8.83
C CYS A 245 -4.67 12.83 -7.84
N VAL A 246 -4.98 12.78 -6.54
CA VAL A 246 -3.97 12.54 -5.50
C VAL A 246 -3.48 11.08 -5.50
N GLY A 247 -4.36 10.10 -5.73
CA GLY A 247 -3.94 8.72 -5.97
C GLY A 247 -3.00 8.63 -7.18
N GLY A 248 -3.29 9.36 -8.26
CA GLY A 248 -2.39 9.50 -9.41
C GLY A 248 -1.06 10.19 -9.08
N TRP A 249 -1.08 11.23 -8.24
CA TRP A 249 0.13 11.88 -7.72
C TRP A 249 1.02 10.91 -6.95
N ILE A 250 0.45 10.13 -6.01
CA ILE A 250 1.23 9.12 -5.27
C ILE A 250 1.76 8.03 -6.20
N LEU A 251 0.99 7.59 -7.22
CA LEU A 251 1.51 6.66 -8.23
C LEU A 251 2.68 7.25 -9.03
N LEU A 252 2.61 8.53 -9.39
CA LEU A 252 3.71 9.21 -10.05
C LEU A 252 4.96 9.23 -9.14
N MET A 253 4.80 9.53 -7.85
CA MET A 253 5.90 9.47 -6.88
C MET A 253 6.47 8.05 -6.77
N VAL A 254 5.62 7.01 -6.75
CA VAL A 254 6.05 5.61 -6.72
C VAL A 254 6.94 5.29 -7.93
N LEU A 255 6.58 5.76 -9.12
CA LEU A 255 7.37 5.51 -10.33
C LEU A 255 8.65 6.35 -10.39
N VAL A 256 8.56 7.65 -10.08
CA VAL A 256 9.66 8.62 -10.29
C VAL A 256 10.66 8.66 -9.14
N ILE A 257 10.23 8.38 -7.91
CA ILE A 257 11.08 8.45 -6.71
C ILE A 257 11.30 7.06 -6.14
N TYR A 258 10.23 6.32 -5.82
CA TYR A 258 10.39 5.02 -5.17
C TYR A 258 10.98 3.97 -6.11
N GLY A 259 10.71 4.04 -7.43
CA GLY A 259 11.32 3.18 -8.44
C GLY A 259 12.86 3.27 -8.43
N PRO A 260 13.45 4.46 -8.62
CA PRO A 260 14.89 4.65 -8.49
C PRO A 260 15.45 4.29 -7.10
N VAL A 261 14.74 4.60 -6.02
CA VAL A 261 15.14 4.22 -4.65
C VAL A 261 15.20 2.69 -4.49
N LEU A 262 14.20 1.98 -5.01
CA LEU A 262 14.16 0.52 -5.05
C LEU A 262 15.34 -0.02 -5.86
N ILE A 263 15.56 0.49 -7.07
CA ILE A 263 16.67 0.04 -7.93
C ILE A 263 18.01 0.27 -7.21
N ALA A 264 18.23 1.43 -6.60
CA ALA A 264 19.44 1.71 -5.84
C ALA A 264 19.60 0.76 -4.65
N ALA A 265 18.52 0.45 -3.92
CA ALA A 265 18.54 -0.51 -2.81
C ALA A 265 18.89 -1.93 -3.27
N LEU A 266 18.40 -2.37 -4.44
CA LEU A 266 18.69 -3.69 -5.01
C LEU A 266 20.17 -3.86 -5.40
N HIS A 267 20.85 -2.77 -5.76
CA HIS A 267 22.29 -2.80 -6.10
C HIS A 267 23.19 -2.75 -4.87
N GLN A 268 22.66 -2.39 -3.68
CA GLN A 268 23.45 -2.34 -2.46
C GLN A 268 23.63 -3.74 -1.87
N PRO A 269 24.82 -4.05 -1.31
CA PRO A 269 25.03 -5.28 -0.59
C PRO A 269 24.22 -5.27 0.71
N GLY A 270 23.53 -6.37 1.00
CA GLY A 270 22.77 -6.54 2.24
C GLY A 270 21.27 -6.72 2.00
N ILE A 271 20.79 -7.93 2.29
CA ILE A 271 19.38 -8.31 2.15
C ILE A 271 18.42 -7.38 2.89
N GLY A 272 18.81 -6.82 4.05
CA GLY A 272 17.98 -5.90 4.81
C GLY A 272 17.66 -4.61 4.06
N VAL A 273 18.66 -4.02 3.39
CA VAL A 273 18.49 -2.80 2.60
C VAL A 273 17.64 -3.08 1.36
N GLN A 274 17.86 -4.22 0.71
CA GLN A 274 17.11 -4.65 -0.46
C GLN A 274 15.62 -4.85 -0.11
N VAL A 275 15.33 -5.59 0.96
CA VAL A 275 13.96 -5.82 1.45
C VAL A 275 13.30 -4.52 1.90
N GLU A 276 14.03 -3.63 2.58
CA GLU A 276 13.52 -2.32 2.96
C GLU A 276 13.10 -1.51 1.72
N GLY A 277 13.97 -1.41 0.70
CA GLY A 277 13.64 -0.70 -0.55
C GLY A 277 12.37 -1.24 -1.23
N ILE A 278 12.20 -2.57 -1.25
CA ILE A 278 10.99 -3.20 -1.79
C ILE A 278 9.76 -2.86 -0.93
N ASN A 279 9.89 -2.89 0.40
CA ASN A 279 8.78 -2.59 1.31
C ASN A 279 8.30 -1.14 1.15
N TYR A 280 9.20 -0.15 1.06
CA TYR A 280 8.81 1.25 0.85
C TYR A 280 8.06 1.46 -0.47
N PHE A 281 8.52 0.80 -1.54
CA PHE A 281 7.84 0.82 -2.83
C PHE A 281 6.44 0.19 -2.74
N ALA A 282 6.34 -1.01 -2.15
CA ALA A 282 5.10 -1.75 -2.04
C ALA A 282 4.08 -1.09 -1.10
N ASP A 283 4.52 -0.60 0.07
CA ASP A 283 3.68 0.13 1.03
C ASP A 283 3.05 1.37 0.40
N THR A 284 3.85 2.14 -0.33
CA THR A 284 3.37 3.40 -0.93
C THR A 284 2.47 3.12 -2.14
N LEU A 285 2.76 2.08 -2.92
CA LEU A 285 1.87 1.60 -3.98
C LEU A 285 0.52 1.14 -3.41
N LEU A 286 0.52 0.43 -2.27
CA LEU A 286 -0.71 0.01 -1.59
C LEU A 286 -1.50 1.20 -1.08
N PHE A 287 -0.81 2.23 -0.56
CA PHE A 287 -1.43 3.47 -0.12
C PHE A 287 -2.08 4.25 -1.28
N ALA A 288 -1.43 4.31 -2.45
CA ALA A 288 -2.06 4.83 -3.65
C ALA A 288 -3.31 4.02 -4.02
N GLY A 289 -3.23 2.69 -3.96
CA GLY A 289 -4.36 1.78 -4.16
C GLY A 289 -5.53 2.07 -3.22
N ALA A 290 -5.26 2.36 -1.95
CA ALA A 290 -6.26 2.73 -0.95
C ALA A 290 -7.00 4.04 -1.30
N ILE A 291 -6.26 5.08 -1.69
CA ILE A 291 -6.85 6.37 -2.11
C ILE A 291 -7.68 6.20 -3.38
N LEU A 292 -7.21 5.39 -4.34
CA LEU A 292 -7.96 5.09 -5.57
C LEU A 292 -9.19 4.21 -5.30
N ALA A 293 -9.14 3.31 -4.33
CA ALA A 293 -10.29 2.51 -3.92
C ALA A 293 -11.38 3.43 -3.35
N LEU A 294 -10.99 4.41 -2.53
CA LEU A 294 -11.90 5.46 -2.05
C LEU A 294 -12.52 6.28 -3.21
N ALA A 295 -11.72 6.66 -4.20
CA ALA A 295 -12.24 7.35 -5.40
C ALA A 295 -13.28 6.48 -6.13
N SER A 296 -13.00 5.18 -6.27
CA SER A 296 -13.88 4.23 -6.96
C SER A 296 -15.25 4.06 -6.27
N ALA A 297 -15.28 4.11 -4.93
CA ALA A 297 -16.49 3.99 -4.12
C ALA A 297 -17.32 5.28 -4.04
N THR A 298 -16.77 6.40 -4.51
CA THR A 298 -17.50 7.67 -4.58
C THR A 298 -18.24 7.78 -5.93
N PRO A 299 -19.55 8.10 -5.95
CA PRO A 299 -20.30 8.32 -7.19
C PRO A 299 -19.70 9.41 -8.08
N ARG A 300 -19.97 9.35 -9.39
CA ARG A 300 -19.62 10.43 -10.33
C ARG A 300 -20.48 11.66 -10.03
N SER A 301 -19.88 12.85 -10.08
CA SER A 301 -20.59 14.13 -9.94
C SER A 301 -21.69 14.31 -10.99
N ASP A 302 -21.49 13.73 -12.18
CA ASP A 302 -22.37 13.88 -13.34
C ASP A 302 -23.62 12.97 -13.27
N ALA A 303 -23.76 12.18 -12.20
CA ALA A 303 -24.92 11.31 -11.96
C ALA A 303 -25.96 11.95 -11.01
N VAL A 304 -25.77 13.21 -10.62
CA VAL A 304 -26.65 13.98 -9.73
C VAL A 304 -27.16 15.26 -10.42
N GLY A 305 -27.02 15.35 -11.75
CA GLY A 305 -27.57 16.42 -12.58
C GLY A 305 -28.79 15.94 -13.36
#